data_AF-A0A5C6LZV8-F1
#
_entry.id   AF-A0A5C6LZV8-F1
#
_cell.length_a   1.000
_cell.length_b   1.000
_cell.length_c   1.000
_cell.angle_alpha   90.00
_cell.angle_beta   90.00
_cell.angle_gamma   90.00
#
_symmetry.space_group_name_H-M   'P 1'
#
loop_
_entity.id
_entity.type
_entity.pdbx_description
1 polymer ?
#
loop_
_entity_poly.entity_id
_entity_poly.type
_entity_poly.pdbx_seq_one_letter_code
_entity_poly.pdbx_strand_id
1 'polypeptide(L)' 'MAIALLDTDMLSELLKQRHPQVTSRAAEYLRLQGKFAFSVFTRFEISRGFKEQGATNQLTRFKEFCR' A
#
# COMPACT_ATOMS: atom_id res chain seq x y z
N MET A 1 3.56 10.16 19.56
CA MET A 1 2.62 9.44 18.69
C MET A 1 3.31 8.18 18.17
N ALA A 2 2.66 7.02 18.29
CA ALA A 2 3.20 5.77 17.75
C ALA A 2 2.93 5.72 16.23
N ILE A 3 3.91 5.25 15.46
CA ILE A 3 3.75 5.03 14.02
C ILE A 3 2.86 3.79 13.83
N ALA A 4 1.76 3.94 13.10
CA ALA A 4 0.93 2.82 12.67
C ALA A 4 1.46 2.32 11.31
N LEU A 5 2.00 1.11 11.25
CA LEU A 5 2.50 0.54 9.99
C LEU A 5 1.39 -0.23 9.28
N LEU A 6 1.23 -0.02 7.97
CA LEU A 6 0.43 -0.89 7.12
C LEU A 6 1.18 -2.20 6.89
N ASP A 7 0.48 -3.32 7.05
CA ASP A 7 0.95 -4.62 6.59
C ASP A 7 0.72 -4.81 5.08
N THR A 8 1.19 -5.93 4.57
CA THR A 8 1.15 -6.24 3.13
C THR A 8 -0.27 -6.42 2.63
N ASP A 9 -1.14 -7.08 3.40
CA ASP A 9 -2.52 -7.33 3.00
C ASP A 9 -3.30 -6.02 2.91
N MET A 10 -3.21 -5.16 3.92
CA MET A 10 -3.87 -3.84 3.94
C MET A 10 -3.36 -2.91 2.86
N LEU A 11 -2.05 -2.86 2.64
CA LEU A 11 -1.51 -2.06 1.55
C LEU A 11 -1.95 -2.62 0.19
N SER A 12 -1.98 -3.95 0.02
CA SER A 12 -2.43 -4.57 -1.23
C SER A 12 -3.91 -4.28 -1.53
N GLU A 13 -4.78 -4.33 -0.52
CA GLU A 13 -6.21 -4.02 -0.68
C GLU A 13 -6.45 -2.54 -0.96
N LEU A 14 -5.70 -1.66 -0.31
CA LEU A 14 -5.72 -0.23 -0.60
C LEU A 14 -5.34 0.05 -2.06
N LEU A 15 -4.28 -0.58 -2.56
CA LEU A 15 -3.83 -0.40 -3.96
C LEU A 15 -4.86 -0.93 -4.98
N LYS A 16 -5.67 -1.93 -4.62
CA LYS A 16 -6.74 -2.47 -5.47
C LYS A 16 -7.94 -1.52 -5.59
N GLN A 17 -8.18 -0.70 -4.57
CA GLN A 17 -9.30 0.26 -4.49
C GLN A 17 -10.69 -0.37 -4.71
N ARG A 18 -10.86 -1.66 -4.42
CA ARG A 18 -12.12 -2.39 -4.65
C ARG A 18 -13.12 -2.26 -3.50
N HIS A 19 -12.64 -2.03 -2.28
CA HIS A 19 -13.46 -2.00 -1.08
C HIS A 19 -13.59 -0.57 -0.53
N PRO A 20 -14.78 0.05 -0.57
CA PRO A 20 -14.98 1.42 -0.10
C PRO A 20 -14.58 1.63 1.36
N GLN A 21 -14.74 0.61 2.20
CA GLN A 21 -14.34 0.65 3.61
C GLN A 21 -12.81 0.79 3.76
N VAL A 22 -12.02 0.09 2.93
CA VAL A 22 -10.55 0.18 2.95
C VAL A 22 -10.12 1.59 2.55
N THR A 23 -10.71 2.15 1.49
CA THR A 23 -10.43 3.52 1.06
C THR A 23 -10.78 4.55 2.14
N SER A 24 -11.93 4.39 2.79
CA SER A 24 -12.37 5.27 3.90
C SER A 24 -11.40 5.20 5.08
N ARG A 25 -10.99 4.00 5.50
CA ARG A 25 -10.00 3.80 6.57
C ARG A 25 -8.62 4.35 6.21
N ALA A 26 -8.20 4.22 4.96
CA ALA A 26 -6.95 4.79 4.49
C ALA A 26 -6.97 6.32 4.49
N ALA A 27 -8.11 6.94 4.14
CA ALA A 27 -8.29 8.38 4.26
C ALA A 27 -8.26 8.85 5.73
N GLU A 28 -8.91 8.11 6.64
CA GLU A 28 -8.84 8.36 8.09
C GLU A 28 -7.40 8.25 8.61
N TYR A 29 -6.70 7.20 8.22
CA TYR A 29 -5.28 7.00 8.55
C TYR A 29 -4.44 8.18 8.08
N LEU A 30 -4.59 8.62 6.81
CA LEU A 30 -3.84 9.76 6.27
C LEU A 30 -4.14 11.05 7.02
N ARG A 31 -5.41 11.29 7.38
CA ARG A 31 -5.80 12.46 8.18
C ARG A 31 -5.10 12.47 9.56
N LEU A 32 -4.88 11.30 10.16
CA LEU A 32 -4.27 11.18 11.49
C LEU A 32 -2.74 11.13 11.46
N GLN A 33 -2.13 10.51 10.44
CA GLN A 33 -0.69 10.23 10.38
C GLN A 33 0.07 11.07 9.34
N GLY A 34 -0.64 11.75 8.43
CA GLY A 34 -0.09 12.60 7.37
C GLY A 34 0.54 11.85 6.19
N LYS A 35 1.02 10.62 6.40
CA LYS A 35 1.62 9.77 5.37
C LYS A 35 1.41 8.30 5.68
N PHE A 36 1.31 7.46 4.65
CA PHE A 36 1.40 6.02 4.81
C PHE A 36 2.81 5.63 5.27
N ALA A 37 2.88 4.77 6.28
CA ALA A 37 4.10 4.13 6.72
C ALA A 37 3.95 2.61 6.58
N PHE A 38 4.95 1.96 5.99
CA PHE A 38 5.02 0.51 5.85
C PHE A 38 6.50 0.10 5.81
N SER A 39 6.77 -1.17 6.09
CA SER A 39 8.15 -1.66 6.17
C SER A 39 8.77 -1.85 4.78
N VAL A 40 10.11 -1.92 4.73
CA VAL A 40 10.82 -2.33 3.50
C VAL A 40 10.42 -3.74 3.06
N PHE A 41 10.04 -4.61 4.00
CA PHE A 41 9.58 -5.96 3.70
C PHE A 41 8.21 -5.96 3.02
N THR A 42 7.28 -5.13 3.50
CA THR A 42 5.98 -4.88 2.87
C THR A 42 6.14 -4.40 1.43
N ARG A 43 7.08 -3.47 1.20
CA ARG A 43 7.42 -3.00 -0.15
C ARG A 43 7.97 -4.14 -1.03
N PHE A 44 8.82 -5.00 -0.46
CA PHE A 44 9.39 -6.15 -1.16
C PHE A 44 8.30 -7.13 -1.57
N GLU A 45 7.40 -7.52 -0.66
CA GLU A 45 6.34 -8.50 -0.93
C GLU A 45 5.40 -8.05 -2.03
N ILE A 46 4.92 -6.79 -1.99
CA ILE A 46 4.08 -6.23 -3.06
C ILE A 46 4.83 -6.20 -4.39
N SER A 47 6.09 -5.74 -4.39
CA SER A 47 6.90 -5.70 -5.61
C SER A 47 7.14 -7.10 -6.18
N ARG A 48 7.35 -8.10 -5.32
CA ARG A 48 7.53 -9.50 -5.71
C ARG A 48 6.25 -10.06 -6.31
N GLY A 49 5.10 -9.84 -5.65
CA GLY A 49 3.80 -10.30 -6.15
C GLY A 49 3.45 -9.74 -7.53
N PHE A 50 3.70 -8.44 -7.78
CA PHE A 50 3.49 -7.89 -9.12
C PHE A 50 4.44 -8.46 -10.18
N LYS A 51 5.70 -8.77 -9.82
CA LYS A 51 6.64 -9.41 -10.73
C LYS A 51 6.22 -10.84 -11.08
N GLU A 52 5.82 -11.62 -10.07
CA GLU A 52 5.35 -13.00 -10.24
C GLU A 52 4.11 -13.08 -11.15
N GLN A 53 3.23 -12.09 -11.08
CA GLN A 53 2.02 -12.00 -11.91
C GLN A 53 2.25 -11.37 -13.29
N GLY A 54 3.46 -10.88 -13.60
CA GLY A 54 3.70 -10.10 -14.82
C GLY A 54 2.93 -8.76 -14.86
N ALA A 55 2.51 -8.23 -13.70
CA ALA A 55 1.70 -7.03 -13.56
C ALA A 55 2.55 -5.75 -13.65
N THR A 56 3.18 -5.53 -14.80
CA THR A 56 4.16 -4.45 -15.03
C THR A 56 3.59 -3.05 -14.80
N ASN A 57 2.34 -2.81 -15.19
CA ASN A 57 1.67 -1.52 -14.99
C ASN A 57 1.47 -1.21 -13.49
N GLN A 58 1.05 -2.21 -12.71
CA GLN A 58 0.85 -2.08 -11.27
C GLN A 58 2.18 -1.91 -10.55
N LEU A 59 3.22 -2.65 -10.97
CA LEU A 59 4.57 -2.48 -10.44
C LEU A 59 5.10 -1.06 -10.66
N THR A 60 4.90 -0.49 -11.86
CA THR A 60 5.30 0.89 -12.16
C THR A 60 4.53 1.89 -11.30
N ARG A 61 3.20 1.77 -11.22
CA ARG A 61 2.37 2.63 -10.34
C ARG A 61 2.79 2.52 -8.88
N PHE A 62 3.10 1.33 -8.39
CA PHE A 62 3.54 1.11 -7.02
C PHE A 62 4.91 1.74 -6.73
N LYS A 63 5.83 1.69 -7.70
CA LYS A 63 7.11 2.40 -7.59
C LYS A 63 6.92 3.92 -7.50
N GLU A 64 6.01 4.50 -8.28
CA GLU A 64 5.67 5.92 -8.19
C GLU A 64 4.99 6.26 -6.86
N PHE A 65 4.09 5.41 -6.37
CA PHE A 65 3.47 5.56 -5.05
C PHE A 65 4.50 5.56 -3.88
N CYS A 66 5.63 4.88 -4.04
CA CYS A 66 6.69 4.80 -3.03
C CYS A 66 7.73 5.94 -3.11
N ARG A 67 7.60 6.90 -4.02
CA ARG A 67 8.46 8.08 -4.10
C ARG A 67 8.02 9.14 -3.12
#